data_AF-A0A957ZHC4-F1
#
_entry.id   AF-A0A957ZHC4-F1
#
_cell.length_a   1.000
_cell.length_b   1.000
_cell.length_c   1.000
_cell.angle_alpha   90.00
_cell.angle_beta   90.00
_cell.angle_gamma   90.00
#
_symmetry.space_group_name_H-M   'P 1'
#
loop_
_entity.id
_entity.type
_entity.pdbx_description
1 polymer ?
#
loop_
_entity_poly.entity_id
_entity_poly.type
_entity_poly.pdbx_seq_one_letter_code
_entity_poly.pdbx_strand_id
1 'polypeptide(L)'
;GDMPRAVAHIDPRSATPTIAVIVMAVVIGILALAGNVKTTWSFSAFTVLVYYAINNLAALRLPPDQRRFPRWIAWAGLFACAFLAFWVEPAIWLAGLAAIGVGWLLRVAMRRWVAGRA
;
A
#
# COMPACT_ATOMS: atom_id res chain seq x y z
N GLY A 1 -15.11 2.85 7.35
CA GLY A 1 -13.66 2.81 7.03
C GLY A 1 -13.39 1.64 6.10
N ASP A 2 -12.23 1.62 5.43
CA ASP A 2 -11.84 0.52 4.55
C ASP A 2 -11.30 -0.72 5.30
N MET A 3 -11.06 -0.60 6.61
CA MET A 3 -10.52 -1.64 7.50
C MET A 3 -11.39 -1.80 8.77
N PRO A 4 -11.25 -2.91 9.52
CA PRO A 4 -11.93 -3.11 10.80
C PRO A 4 -11.62 -2.00 11.83
N ARG A 5 -12.58 -1.62 12.66
CA ARG A 5 -12.37 -0.57 13.69
C ARG A 5 -11.29 -0.93 14.71
N ALA A 6 -11.06 -2.21 14.98
CA ALA A 6 -10.08 -2.67 15.95
C ALA A 6 -8.64 -2.23 15.61
N VAL A 7 -8.24 -2.27 14.33
CA VAL A 7 -6.88 -1.86 13.91
C VAL A 7 -6.67 -0.34 13.92
N ALA A 8 -7.75 0.44 14.02
CA ALA A 8 -7.70 1.90 14.15
C ALA A 8 -7.65 2.36 15.61
N HIS A 9 -7.71 1.44 16.58
CA HIS A 9 -7.65 1.80 17.99
C HIS A 9 -6.21 2.16 18.39
N ILE A 10 -6.05 3.34 18.97
CA ILE A 10 -4.79 3.85 19.51
C ILE A 10 -4.92 3.82 21.03
N ASP A 11 -3.97 3.17 21.70
CA ASP A 11 -3.92 3.11 23.15
C ASP A 11 -3.69 4.53 23.72
N PRO A 12 -4.55 5.04 24.63
CA PRO A 12 -4.43 6.43 25.11
C PRO A 12 -3.18 6.70 25.97
N ARG A 13 -2.59 5.67 26.59
CA ARG A 13 -1.44 5.82 27.49
C ARG A 13 -0.11 5.77 26.74
N SER A 14 -0.01 4.90 25.75
CA SER A 14 1.21 4.69 24.96
C SER A 14 1.17 5.36 23.58
N ALA A 15 0.04 5.99 23.19
CA ALA A 15 -0.19 6.59 21.88
C ALA A 15 0.12 5.64 20.69
N THR A 16 0.04 4.33 20.93
CA THR A 16 0.48 3.30 19.97
C THR A 16 -0.73 2.48 19.48
N PRO A 17 -0.83 2.19 18.17
CA PRO A 17 -1.85 1.30 17.63
C PRO A 17 -1.44 -0.17 17.81
N THR A 18 -1.47 -0.68 19.05
CA THR A 18 -0.92 -2.00 19.43
C THR A 18 -1.41 -3.15 18.55
N ILE A 19 -2.70 -3.18 18.22
CA ILE A 19 -3.28 -4.22 17.36
C ILE A 19 -2.67 -4.16 15.95
N ALA A 20 -2.53 -2.97 15.36
CA ALA A 20 -1.93 -2.81 14.04
C ALA A 20 -0.45 -3.21 14.04
N VAL A 21 0.29 -2.88 15.10
CA VAL A 21 1.70 -3.27 15.27
C VAL A 21 1.84 -4.78 15.30
N ILE A 22 1.04 -5.48 16.13
CA ILE A 22 1.08 -6.94 16.22
C ILE A 22 0.73 -7.58 14.88
N VAL A 23 -0.32 -7.12 14.21
CA VAL A 23 -0.71 -7.63 12.89
C VAL A 23 0.43 -7.48 11.88
N MET A 24 1.05 -6.31 11.80
CA MET A 24 2.16 -6.07 10.88
C MET A 24 3.40 -6.89 11.26
N ALA A 25 3.70 -7.05 12.55
CA ALA A 25 4.81 -7.90 13.00
C ALA A 25 4.62 -9.35 12.58
N VAL A 26 3.40 -9.90 12.70
CA VAL A 26 3.08 -11.25 12.22
C VAL A 26 3.23 -11.36 10.70
N VAL A 27 2.67 -10.40 9.94
CA VAL A 27 2.78 -10.39 8.47
C VAL A 27 4.24 -10.33 8.02
N ILE A 28 5.03 -9.42 8.58
CA ILE A 28 6.46 -9.27 8.26
C ILE A 28 7.24 -10.52 8.69
N GLY A 29 6.93 -11.09 9.85
CA GLY A 29 7.55 -12.32 10.33
C GLY A 29 7.29 -13.50 9.38
N ILE A 30 6.05 -13.67 8.91
CA ILE A 30 5.71 -14.70 7.92
C ILE A 30 6.48 -14.48 6.62
N LEU A 31 6.54 -13.24 6.10
CA LEU A 31 7.28 -12.94 4.87
C LEU A 31 8.78 -13.23 5.02
N ALA A 32 9.36 -12.85 6.16
CA ALA A 32 10.78 -13.09 6.46
C ALA A 32 11.10 -14.58 6.61
N LEU A 33 10.19 -15.37 7.18
CA LEU A 33 10.36 -16.82 7.34
C LEU A 33 10.08 -17.61 6.05
N ALA A 34 9.18 -17.12 5.19
CA ALA A 34 8.77 -17.80 3.96
C ALA A 34 9.70 -17.53 2.76
N GLY A 35 10.51 -16.48 2.81
CA GLY A 35 11.27 -16.00 1.66
C GLY A 35 12.71 -15.61 1.95
N ASN A 36 13.32 -14.95 0.97
CA ASN A 36 14.64 -14.34 1.11
C ASN A 36 14.47 -12.86 1.48
N VAL A 37 15.38 -12.31 2.29
CA VAL A 37 15.42 -10.87 2.59
C VAL A 37 15.43 -10.04 1.30
N LYS A 38 16.17 -10.49 0.28
CA LYS A 38 16.21 -9.84 -1.04
C LYS A 38 14.84 -9.80 -1.72
N THR A 39 14.09 -10.90 -1.72
CA THR A 39 12.77 -10.94 -2.37
C THR A 39 11.76 -10.07 -1.62
N THR A 40 11.82 -10.09 -0.28
CA THR A 40 10.97 -9.24 0.58
C THR A 40 11.27 -7.76 0.37
N TRP A 41 12.55 -7.39 0.31
CA TRP A 41 12.98 -6.03 0.05
C TRP A 41 12.52 -5.54 -1.33
N SER A 42 12.73 -6.34 -2.37
CA SER A 42 12.31 -5.96 -3.73
C SER A 42 10.78 -5.92 -3.88
N PHE A 43 10.05 -6.80 -3.19
CA PHE A 43 8.58 -6.73 -3.08
C PHE A 43 8.13 -5.41 -2.45
N SER A 44 8.71 -5.04 -1.31
CA SER A 44 8.42 -3.77 -0.66
C SER A 44 8.69 -2.59 -1.60
N ALA A 45 9.87 -2.56 -2.24
CA ALA A 45 10.23 -1.52 -3.20
C ALA A 45 9.21 -1.39 -4.34
N PHE A 46 8.78 -2.51 -4.94
CA PHE A 46 7.74 -2.51 -5.96
C PHE A 46 6.41 -1.93 -5.45
N THR A 47 5.93 -2.35 -4.28
CA THR A 47 4.68 -1.82 -3.71
C THR A 47 4.75 -0.32 -3.43
N VAL A 48 5.91 0.19 -3.01
CA VAL A 48 6.16 1.61 -2.79
C VAL A 48 6.15 2.38 -4.12
N LEU A 49 6.74 1.83 -5.19
CA LEU A 49 6.67 2.43 -6.53
C LEU A 49 5.23 2.55 -7.03
N VAL A 50 4.40 1.53 -6.82
CA VAL A 50 2.97 1.57 -7.15
C VAL A 50 2.25 2.66 -6.34
N TYR A 51 2.49 2.72 -5.02
CA TYR A 51 1.91 3.74 -4.15
C TYR A 51 2.29 5.15 -4.60
N TYR A 52 3.55 5.40 -4.91
CA TYR A 52 4.00 6.70 -5.39
C TYR A 52 3.54 7.03 -6.80
N ALA A 53 3.39 6.06 -7.70
CA ALA A 53 2.76 6.28 -9.00
C ALA A 53 1.31 6.78 -8.83
N ILE A 54 0.54 6.15 -7.92
CA ILE A 54 -0.82 6.56 -7.60
C ILE A 54 -0.84 7.98 -7.00
N ASN A 55 0.08 8.30 -6.07
CA ASN A 55 0.17 9.63 -5.47
C ASN A 55 0.51 10.71 -6.50
N ASN A 56 1.44 10.44 -7.42
CA ASN A 56 1.78 11.35 -8.50
C ASN A 56 0.59 11.55 -9.46
N LEU A 57 -0.13 10.47 -9.78
CA LEU A 57 -1.34 10.56 -10.60
C LEU A 57 -2.45 11.35 -9.90
N ALA A 58 -2.62 11.19 -8.59
CA ALA A 58 -3.55 11.98 -7.78
C ALA A 58 -3.14 13.46 -7.75
N ALA A 59 -1.85 13.77 -7.60
CA ALA A 59 -1.32 15.14 -7.64
C ALA A 59 -1.62 15.84 -8.97
N LEU A 60 -1.60 15.12 -10.09
CA LEU A 60 -1.97 15.65 -11.40
C LEU A 60 -3.46 16.01 -11.53
N ARG A 61 -4.32 15.46 -10.68
CA ARG A 61 -5.78 15.72 -10.65
C ARG A 61 -6.17 16.85 -9.70
N LEU A 62 -5.25 17.39 -8.89
CA LEU A 62 -5.54 18.49 -7.97
C LEU A 62 -5.86 19.79 -8.73
N PRO A 63 -6.89 20.54 -8.28
CA PRO A 63 -7.18 21.86 -8.82
C PRO A 63 -6.05 22.85 -8.47
N PRO A 64 -5.88 23.95 -9.26
CA PRO A 64 -4.71 24.82 -9.14
C PRO A 64 -4.53 25.48 -7.76
N ASP A 65 -5.62 25.76 -7.07
CA ASP A 65 -5.71 26.37 -5.73
C ASP A 65 -5.14 25.47 -4.61
N GLN A 66 -5.28 24.15 -4.75
CA GLN A 66 -4.77 23.17 -3.77
C GLN A 66 -3.37 22.67 -4.10
N ARG A 67 -2.82 23.10 -5.24
CA ARG A 67 -1.58 22.57 -5.78
C ARG A 67 -0.37 23.37 -5.28
N ARG A 68 0.42 22.74 -4.40
CA ARG A 68 1.67 23.34 -3.88
C ARG A 68 2.85 23.30 -4.86
N PHE A 69 2.87 22.34 -5.77
CA PHE A 69 3.99 22.08 -6.69
C PHE A 69 3.56 22.09 -8.15
N PRO A 70 4.44 22.50 -9.09
CA PRO A 70 4.12 22.47 -10.52
C PRO A 70 3.87 21.05 -11.05
N ARG A 71 3.02 20.92 -12.08
CA ARG A 71 2.58 19.62 -12.62
C ARG A 71 3.70 18.75 -13.17
N TRP A 72 4.79 19.36 -13.65
CA TRP A 72 5.92 18.64 -14.22
C TRP A 72 6.60 17.73 -13.19
N ILE A 73 6.59 18.09 -11.90
CA ILE A 73 7.16 17.26 -10.83
C ILE A 73 6.38 15.96 -10.68
N ALA A 74 5.05 16.04 -10.71
CA ALA A 74 4.20 14.87 -10.62
C ALA A 74 4.34 13.96 -11.86
N TRP A 75 4.49 14.55 -13.06
CA TRP A 75 4.82 13.78 -14.27
C TRP A 75 6.18 13.09 -14.16
N ALA A 76 7.22 13.81 -13.76
CA ALA A 76 8.56 13.26 -13.57
C ALA A 76 8.56 12.10 -12.56
N GLY A 77 7.88 12.27 -11.41
CA GLY A 77 7.71 11.24 -10.41
C GLY A 77 6.96 10.01 -10.93
N LEU A 78 5.88 10.20 -11.69
CA LEU A 78 5.13 9.12 -12.31
C LEU A 78 5.99 8.31 -13.30
N PHE A 79 6.74 9.00 -14.18
CA PHE A 79 7.64 8.36 -15.13
C PHE A 79 8.79 7.62 -14.43
N ALA A 80 9.37 8.21 -13.39
CA ALA A 80 10.42 7.56 -12.60
C ALA A 80 9.89 6.29 -11.91
N CYS A 81 8.68 6.34 -11.33
CA CYS A 81 8.06 5.17 -10.69
C CYS A 81 7.82 4.05 -11.71
N ALA A 82 7.24 4.40 -12.88
CA ALA A 82 7.00 3.44 -13.95
C ALA A 82 8.32 2.84 -14.45
N PHE A 83 9.30 3.68 -14.77
CA PHE A 83 10.61 3.24 -15.25
C PHE A 83 11.30 2.29 -14.27
N LEU A 84 11.41 2.65 -12.99
CA LEU A 84 12.03 1.81 -11.97
C LEU A 84 11.26 0.51 -11.73
N ALA A 85 9.94 0.50 -11.89
CA ALA A 85 9.15 -0.72 -11.74
C ALA A 85 9.59 -1.77 -12.79
N PHE A 86 9.89 -1.38 -14.02
CA PHE A 86 10.38 -2.27 -15.10
C PHE A 86 11.76 -2.89 -14.82
N TRP A 87 12.54 -2.33 -13.89
CA TRP A 87 13.80 -2.93 -13.45
C TRP A 87 13.62 -4.00 -12.38
N VAL A 88 12.41 -4.14 -11.81
CA VAL A 88 12.10 -5.17 -10.80
C VAL A 88 11.81 -6.50 -11.49
N GLU A 89 12.23 -7.60 -10.87
CA GLU A 89 12.04 -8.96 -11.39
C GLU A 89 10.54 -9.29 -11.59
N PRO A 90 10.14 -9.91 -12.73
CA PRO A 90 8.74 -10.19 -13.05
C PRO A 90 8.01 -11.05 -12.01
N ALA A 91 8.71 -11.93 -11.31
CA ALA A 91 8.13 -12.72 -10.23
C ALA A 91 7.57 -11.83 -9.10
N ILE A 92 8.25 -10.72 -8.80
CA ILE A 92 7.83 -9.76 -7.78
C ILE A 92 6.62 -8.95 -8.25
N TRP A 93 6.53 -8.66 -9.56
CA TRP A 93 5.36 -8.01 -10.12
C TRP A 93 4.10 -8.84 -9.88
N LEU A 94 4.17 -10.13 -10.20
CA LEU A 94 3.06 -11.05 -10.01
C LEU A 94 2.67 -11.14 -8.53
N ALA A 95 3.65 -11.28 -7.63
CA ALA A 95 3.39 -11.31 -6.20
C ALA A 95 2.77 -10.00 -5.68
N GLY A 96 3.28 -8.85 -6.13
CA GLY A 96 2.77 -7.52 -5.78
C GLY A 96 1.35 -7.29 -6.28
N LEU A 97 1.08 -7.58 -7.55
CA LEU A 97 -0.26 -7.47 -8.15
C LEU A 97 -1.24 -8.46 -7.50
N ALA A 98 -0.81 -9.68 -7.20
CA ALA A 98 -1.62 -10.65 -6.47
C ALA A 98 -1.97 -10.14 -5.06
N ALA A 99 -1.00 -9.60 -4.32
CA ALA A 99 -1.23 -9.01 -3.00
C ALA A 99 -2.23 -7.83 -3.06
N ILE A 100 -2.10 -6.94 -4.05
CA ILE A 100 -3.05 -5.85 -4.29
C ILE A 100 -4.45 -6.40 -4.61
N GLY A 101 -4.54 -7.42 -5.46
CA GLY A 101 -5.78 -8.10 -5.81
C GLY A 101 -6.47 -8.73 -4.59
N VAL A 102 -5.71 -9.45 -3.75
CA VAL A 102 -6.21 -10.00 -2.49
C VAL A 102 -6.71 -8.89 -1.57
N GLY A 103 -5.95 -7.80 -1.40
CA GLY A 103 -6.38 -6.65 -0.60
C GLY A 103 -7.69 -6.03 -1.11
N TRP A 104 -7.86 -5.92 -2.43
CA TRP A 104 -9.09 -5.43 -3.03
C TRP A 104 -10.27 -6.39 -2.80
N LEU A 105 -10.08 -7.70 -2.97
CA LEU A 105 -11.10 -8.71 -2.71
C LEU A 105 -11.52 -8.72 -1.24
N LEU A 106 -10.55 -8.67 -0.31
CA LEU A 106 -10.81 -8.56 1.12
C LEU A 106 -11.62 -7.30 1.45
N ARG A 107 -11.27 -6.16 0.85
CA ARG A 107 -12.03 -4.91 1.00
C ARG A 107 -13.48 -5.08 0.54
N VAL A 108 -13.70 -5.70 -0.62
CA VAL A 108 -15.05 -5.94 -1.15
C VAL A 108 -15.83 -6.89 -0.25
N ALA A 109 -15.20 -7.99 0.20
CA ALA A 109 -15.80 -8.97 1.10
C ALA A 109 -16.19 -8.32 2.44
N MET A 110 -15.29 -7.55 3.06
CA MET A 110 -15.56 -6.83 4.30
C MET A 110 -16.71 -5.83 4.15
N ARG A 111 -16.74 -5.06 3.05
CA ARG A 111 -17.83 -4.13 2.76
C ARG A 111 -19.18 -4.83 2.63
N ARG A 112 -19.23 -5.98 1.94
CA ARG A 112 -20.44 -6.79 1.81
C ARG A 112 -20.89 -7.38 3.14
N TRP A 113 -19.95 -7.87 3.95
CA TRP A 113 -20.26 -8.49 5.24
C TRP A 113 -20.80 -7.49 6.26
N VAL A 114 -20.28 -6.25 6.25
CA VAL A 114 -20.82 -5.16 7.07
C VAL A 114 -22.20 -4.72 6.56
N ALA A 115 -22.39 -4.62 5.24
CA ALA A 115 -23.68 -4.22 4.66
C ALA A 115 -24.80 -5.25 4.88
N GLY A 116 -24.48 -6.55 4.95
CA GLY A 116 -25.46 -7.61 5.26
C GLY A 116 -25.75 -7.79 6.75
N ARG A 117 -25.07 -7.05 7.63
CA ARG A 117 -25.30 -7.02 9.09
C ARG A 117 -26.04 -5.77 9.57
N ALA A 118 -26.25 -4.81 8.68
CA ALA A 118 -27.06 -3.60 8.88
C ALA A 118 -28.47 -3.85 8.34
#